data_AF-A0A7S2RDR1-F1
#
_entry.id   AF-A0A7S2RDR1-F1
#
_cell.length_a   1.000
_cell.length_b   1.000
_cell.length_c   1.000
_cell.angle_alpha   90.00
_cell.angle_beta   90.00
_cell.angle_gamma   90.00
#
_symmetry.space_group_name_H-M   'P 1'
#
loop_
_entity.id
_entity.type
_entity.pdbx_description
1 polymer ?
#
loop_
_entity_poly.entity_id
_entity_poly.type
_entity_poly.pdbx_seq_one_letter_code
_entity_poly.pdbx_strand_id
1 'polypeptide(L)'
;MVNDLTDLEEVNAENIVRLLEQRFIQDGKIYTGLGPSVVMKVNPFDSAVKSLHSGPGEPHVANLARLAREQALTTGRDHSCMMTGESGSGKTEATKVYLNELAGEKYCANKSLQVQLVDSCTLLESFGNCSTEHNHNSSRFARWFELVADRSSGKIVRGVVHQYLLEKARVVKGSETSANFHVLYDICESFGTTIDDPTAVQQRASHFNYLKNRIGKGSLKRYERMETQLTRLGVQASEIAAMERVLWCILHLGNLEFKVDPANDATSILSPDSGHSLRCVSAMLGIDDVQTVSDLFQKKRLKMGREFVTQNRSAAQARDSCDALAKDLYSRLFVWIVSVINKSINPSNLGGGANTVSLGILDIFGFECFESNSFEQVCINYCNEKLVQQFHDVLVRTEIEVCQAEGVPSGAVGMEKEYEKAQKQKMFILNGIDNAFTLIQDETRLGPATDKTLIAKILKLRLGDD
;
A
#
# COMPACT_ATOMS: atom_id res chain seq x y z
N MET A 1 0.07 -34.13 18.25
CA MET A 1 -0.19 -32.67 18.27
C MET A 1 -0.62 -32.30 16.86
N VAL A 2 -1.82 -31.76 16.72
CA VAL A 2 -2.39 -31.42 15.41
C VAL A 2 -1.68 -30.17 14.88
N ASN A 3 -1.05 -30.29 13.72
CA ASN A 3 -0.35 -29.20 13.05
C ASN A 3 -1.16 -28.63 11.88
N ASP A 4 -2.08 -29.42 11.34
CA ASP A 4 -2.94 -29.05 10.22
C ASP A 4 -4.42 -29.08 10.65
N LEU A 5 -5.17 -28.06 10.27
CA LEU A 5 -6.61 -28.00 10.53
C LEU A 5 -7.38 -29.12 9.80
N THR A 6 -6.83 -29.70 8.74
CA THR A 6 -7.45 -30.84 8.05
C THR A 6 -7.45 -32.13 8.87
N ASP A 7 -6.62 -32.20 9.93
CA ASP A 7 -6.54 -33.37 10.81
C ASP A 7 -7.54 -33.31 11.97
N LEU A 8 -8.41 -32.29 12.03
CA LEU A 8 -9.46 -32.18 13.03
C LEU A 8 -10.58 -33.20 12.76
N GLU A 9 -10.94 -33.98 13.78
CA GLU A 9 -12.07 -34.94 13.69
C GLU A 9 -13.41 -34.23 13.41
N GLU A 10 -13.63 -33.08 14.04
CA GLU A 10 -14.82 -32.24 13.83
C GLU A 10 -14.42 -30.81 13.46
N VAL A 11 -14.67 -30.44 12.19
CA VAL A 11 -14.38 -29.11 11.65
C VAL A 11 -15.54 -28.17 11.97
N ASN A 12 -15.43 -27.49 13.12
CA ASN A 12 -16.34 -26.40 13.51
C ASN A 12 -15.55 -25.21 14.08
N ALA A 13 -16.18 -24.04 14.14
CA ALA A 13 -15.53 -22.81 14.56
C ALA A 13 -14.91 -22.91 15.96
N GLU A 14 -15.58 -23.60 16.89
CA GLU A 14 -15.10 -23.76 18.26
C GLU A 14 -13.82 -24.60 18.33
N ASN A 15 -13.77 -25.73 17.63
CA ASN A 15 -12.58 -26.59 17.59
C ASN A 15 -11.39 -25.92 16.88
N ILE A 16 -11.65 -25.16 15.81
CA ILE A 16 -10.62 -24.38 15.12
C ILE A 16 -10.03 -23.34 16.09
N VAL A 17 -10.86 -22.56 16.77
CA VAL A 17 -10.39 -21.54 17.72
C VAL A 17 -9.61 -22.19 18.87
N ARG A 18 -10.12 -23.27 19.45
CA ARG A 18 -9.42 -24.01 20.52
C ARG A 18 -8.05 -24.49 20.10
N LEU A 19 -7.92 -25.05 18.88
CA LEU A 19 -6.61 -25.48 18.37
C LEU A 19 -5.66 -24.28 18.18
N LEU A 20 -6.15 -23.19 17.59
CA LEU A 20 -5.34 -21.99 17.37
C LEU A 20 -4.87 -21.37 18.70
N GLU A 21 -5.75 -21.29 19.70
CA GLU A 21 -5.42 -20.83 21.05
C GLU A 21 -4.39 -21.74 21.72
N GLN A 22 -4.58 -23.07 21.65
CA GLN A 22 -3.62 -24.02 22.19
C GLN A 22 -2.24 -23.85 21.54
N ARG A 23 -2.18 -23.80 20.20
CA ARG A 23 -0.92 -23.64 19.47
C ARG A 23 -0.24 -22.32 19.81
N PHE A 24 -1.01 -21.24 19.90
CA PHE A 24 -0.46 -19.91 20.19
C PHE A 24 0.00 -19.76 21.64
N ILE A 25 -0.86 -20.10 22.61
CA ILE A 25 -0.64 -19.86 24.04
C ILE A 25 0.24 -20.94 24.67
N GLN A 26 -0.03 -22.21 24.38
CA GLN A 26 0.63 -23.33 25.06
C GLN A 26 1.91 -23.75 24.32
N ASP A 27 1.83 -23.86 22.99
CA ASP A 27 2.95 -24.36 22.18
C ASP A 27 3.89 -23.25 21.68
N GLY A 28 3.49 -21.97 21.79
CA GLY A 28 4.23 -20.83 21.27
C GLY A 28 4.36 -20.82 19.73
N LYS A 29 3.48 -21.56 19.03
CA LYS A 29 3.47 -21.70 17.57
C LYS A 29 2.43 -20.76 16.95
N ILE A 30 2.92 -19.84 16.13
CA ILE A 30 2.08 -18.81 15.49
C ILE A 30 1.53 -19.24 14.12
N TYR A 31 2.03 -20.34 13.56
CA TYR A 31 1.62 -20.86 12.26
C TYR A 31 0.91 -22.21 12.39
N THR A 32 -0.15 -22.40 11.60
CA THR A 32 -0.96 -23.64 11.56
C THR A 32 -1.27 -23.97 10.10
N GLY A 33 -1.19 -25.25 9.73
CA GLY A 33 -1.48 -25.71 8.37
C GLY A 33 -2.98 -25.71 8.09
N LEU A 34 -3.33 -25.52 6.83
CA LEU A 34 -4.66 -25.80 6.30
C LEU A 34 -4.45 -26.48 4.94
N GLY A 35 -4.21 -27.78 4.98
CA GLY A 35 -3.83 -28.57 3.83
C GLY A 35 -2.48 -28.17 3.22
N PRO A 36 -2.20 -28.58 1.97
CA PRO A 36 -0.85 -28.52 1.41
C PRO A 36 -0.39 -27.12 0.98
N SER A 37 -1.33 -26.18 0.76
CA SER A 37 -1.05 -24.90 0.10
C SER A 37 -1.45 -23.66 0.93
N VAL A 38 -2.03 -23.84 2.11
CA VAL A 38 -2.48 -22.73 2.97
C VAL A 38 -1.86 -22.85 4.36
N VAL A 39 -1.38 -21.72 4.87
CA VAL A 39 -0.87 -21.60 6.24
C VAL A 39 -1.56 -20.42 6.90
N MET A 40 -2.19 -20.67 8.05
CA MET A 40 -2.75 -19.64 8.92
C MET A 40 -1.68 -19.11 9.86
N LYS A 41 -1.71 -17.79 10.11
CA LYS A 41 -0.81 -17.10 11.04
C LYS A 41 -1.60 -16.31 12.07
N VAL A 42 -1.29 -16.48 13.34
CA VAL A 42 -1.76 -15.61 14.45
C VAL A 42 -0.64 -14.63 14.80
N ASN A 43 -0.87 -13.32 14.70
CA ASN A 43 0.19 -12.35 14.94
C ASN A 43 0.51 -12.24 16.45
N PRO A 44 1.76 -12.49 16.88
CA PRO A 44 2.14 -12.34 18.29
C PRO A 44 2.28 -10.88 18.74
N PHE A 45 2.27 -9.90 17.83
CA PHE A 45 2.54 -8.47 18.07
C PHE A 45 3.90 -8.13 18.69
N ASP A 46 4.68 -9.12 19.10
CA ASP A 46 6.03 -8.99 19.60
C ASP A 46 7.06 -9.55 18.59
N SER A 47 7.97 -8.67 18.16
CA SER A 47 9.10 -9.01 17.29
C SER A 47 10.11 -9.99 17.90
N ALA A 48 10.08 -10.18 19.23
CA ALA A 48 10.89 -11.16 19.94
C ALA A 48 10.31 -12.57 19.85
N VAL A 49 9.01 -12.73 19.55
CA VAL A 49 8.38 -14.02 19.23
C VAL A 49 8.74 -14.39 17.79
N LYS A 50 10.04 -14.61 17.59
CA LYS A 50 10.61 -15.19 16.40
C LYS A 50 10.34 -16.68 16.46
N SER A 51 9.20 -17.12 15.93
CA SER A 51 9.05 -18.52 15.49
C SER A 51 9.92 -18.76 14.24
N LEU A 52 11.22 -18.47 14.34
CA LEU A 52 12.19 -18.63 13.24
C LEU A 52 12.52 -20.11 13.00
N HIS A 53 12.12 -20.99 13.92
CA HIS A 53 12.38 -22.40 13.83
C HIS A 53 11.20 -23.07 13.13
N SER A 54 11.37 -23.35 11.84
CA SER A 54 10.58 -24.37 11.15
C SER A 54 11.34 -25.69 11.28
N GLY A 55 10.86 -26.61 12.10
CA GLY A 55 11.24 -28.02 11.95
C GLY A 55 10.79 -28.54 10.56
N PRO A 56 11.45 -29.56 10.00
CA PRO A 56 10.93 -30.28 8.84
C PRO A 56 9.48 -30.74 9.13
N GLY A 57 8.53 -30.38 8.27
CA GLY A 57 7.11 -30.73 8.43
C GLY A 57 6.26 -29.80 9.29
N GLU A 58 6.81 -28.69 9.81
CA GLU A 58 5.99 -27.70 10.53
C GLU A 58 5.35 -26.67 9.59
N PRO A 59 4.10 -26.24 9.83
CA PRO A 59 3.48 -25.17 9.07
C PRO A 59 4.28 -23.88 9.18
N HIS A 60 4.72 -23.33 8.05
CA HIS A 60 5.46 -22.07 8.03
C HIS A 60 5.43 -21.43 6.64
N VAL A 61 5.41 -20.09 6.60
CA VAL A 61 5.43 -19.33 5.33
C VAL A 61 6.69 -19.60 4.48
N ALA A 62 7.83 -19.88 5.12
CA ALA A 62 9.05 -20.30 4.41
C ALA A 62 8.89 -21.67 3.73
N ASN A 63 8.11 -22.60 4.30
CA ASN A 63 7.85 -23.88 3.64
C ASN A 63 6.99 -23.69 2.39
N LEU A 64 6.01 -22.78 2.42
CA LEU A 64 5.27 -22.38 1.22
C LEU A 64 6.18 -21.75 0.15
N ALA A 65 7.15 -20.93 0.54
CA ALA A 65 8.13 -20.35 -0.37
C ALA A 65 9.00 -21.43 -1.04
N ARG A 66 9.51 -22.39 -0.26
CA ARG A 66 10.29 -23.53 -0.78
C ARG A 66 9.48 -24.36 -1.76
N LEU A 67 8.25 -24.71 -1.40
CA LEU A 67 7.34 -25.46 -2.25
C LEU A 67 7.06 -24.74 -3.57
N ALA A 68 6.72 -23.45 -3.51
CA ALA A 68 6.47 -22.65 -4.71
C ALA A 68 7.69 -22.60 -5.64
N ARG A 69 8.89 -22.41 -5.09
CA ARG A 69 10.14 -22.41 -5.87
C ARG A 69 10.42 -23.77 -6.50
N GLU A 70 10.28 -24.86 -5.74
CA GLU A 70 10.51 -26.21 -6.23
C GLU A 70 9.53 -26.57 -7.35
N GLN A 71 8.25 -26.27 -7.17
CA GLN A 71 7.24 -26.48 -8.21
C GLN A 71 7.49 -25.62 -9.45
N ALA A 72 7.86 -24.35 -9.28
CA ALA A 72 8.15 -23.47 -10.41
C ALA A 72 9.34 -23.99 -11.25
N LEU A 73 10.43 -24.38 -10.60
CA LEU A 73 11.63 -24.87 -11.28
C LEU A 73 11.38 -26.20 -12.00
N THR A 74 10.68 -27.13 -11.34
CA THR A 74 10.39 -28.48 -11.88
C THR A 74 9.37 -28.44 -13.02
N THR A 75 8.26 -27.73 -12.84
CA THR A 75 7.17 -27.69 -13.83
C THR A 75 7.39 -26.66 -14.94
N GLY A 76 8.25 -25.65 -14.70
CA GLY A 76 8.41 -24.52 -15.62
C GLY A 76 7.20 -23.59 -15.66
N ARG A 77 6.34 -23.61 -14.63
CA ARG A 77 5.19 -22.72 -14.49
C ARG A 77 5.46 -21.66 -13.44
N ASP A 78 4.83 -20.50 -13.60
CA ASP A 78 4.89 -19.43 -12.61
C ASP A 78 4.06 -19.79 -11.38
N HIS A 79 4.49 -19.31 -10.22
CA HIS A 79 3.77 -19.49 -8.96
C HIS A 79 3.57 -18.15 -8.25
N SER A 80 2.51 -18.06 -7.47
CA SER A 80 2.21 -16.86 -6.68
C SER A 80 1.74 -17.21 -5.28
N CYS A 81 2.14 -16.40 -4.30
CA CYS A 81 1.62 -16.44 -2.94
C CYS A 81 0.85 -15.14 -2.65
N MET A 82 -0.24 -15.25 -1.91
CA MET A 82 -1.04 -14.09 -1.50
C MET A 82 -1.12 -14.04 0.02
N MET A 83 -0.80 -12.87 0.59
CA MET A 83 -0.98 -12.60 2.01
C MET A 83 -2.32 -11.90 2.22
N THR A 84 -3.23 -12.54 2.96
CA THR A 84 -4.57 -12.01 3.28
C THR A 84 -4.77 -11.92 4.80
N GLY A 85 -5.68 -11.04 5.23
CA GLY A 85 -6.06 -10.84 6.62
C GLY A 85 -6.27 -9.37 6.98
N GLU A 86 -6.79 -9.13 8.17
CA GLU A 86 -7.11 -7.79 8.67
C GLU A 86 -5.89 -6.88 8.86
N SER A 87 -6.13 -5.58 9.02
CA SER A 87 -5.07 -4.63 9.33
C SER A 87 -4.33 -5.03 10.62
N GLY A 88 -3.00 -5.07 10.57
CA GLY A 88 -2.19 -5.50 11.73
C GLY A 88 -2.01 -7.01 11.89
N SER A 89 -2.51 -7.86 10.98
CA SER A 89 -2.32 -9.33 11.07
C SER A 89 -0.89 -9.84 10.79
N GLY A 90 0.05 -8.95 10.45
CA GLY A 90 1.45 -9.31 10.20
C GLY A 90 1.75 -9.83 8.79
N LYS A 91 0.95 -9.42 7.78
CA LYS A 91 1.15 -9.72 6.34
C LYS A 91 2.50 -9.25 5.81
N THR A 92 2.86 -8.00 6.08
CA THR A 92 4.13 -7.40 5.65
C THR A 92 5.34 -8.13 6.24
N GLU A 93 5.27 -8.54 7.51
CA GLU A 93 6.34 -9.34 8.13
C GLU A 93 6.41 -10.77 7.56
N ALA A 94 5.26 -11.41 7.29
CA ALA A 94 5.25 -12.71 6.60
C ALA A 94 5.82 -12.61 5.18
N THR A 95 5.55 -11.51 4.47
CA THR A 95 6.10 -11.21 3.14
C THR A 95 7.62 -11.12 3.17
N LYS A 96 8.20 -10.45 4.17
CA LYS A 96 9.67 -10.40 4.35
C LYS A 96 10.26 -11.80 4.53
N VAL A 97 9.63 -12.65 5.34
CA VAL A 97 10.08 -14.04 5.56
C VAL A 97 9.99 -14.85 4.25
N TYR A 98 8.88 -14.73 3.52
CA TYR A 98 8.68 -15.41 2.23
C TYR A 98 9.75 -14.98 1.21
N LEU A 99 9.97 -13.67 1.06
CA LEU A 99 10.99 -13.11 0.16
C LEU A 99 12.40 -13.52 0.57
N ASN A 100 12.73 -13.52 1.87
CA ASN A 100 14.04 -13.96 2.35
C ASN A 100 14.30 -15.45 2.09
N GLU A 101 13.27 -16.28 2.11
CA GLU A 101 13.40 -17.69 1.76
C GLU A 101 13.62 -17.88 0.25
N LEU A 102 12.90 -17.13 -0.60
CA LEU A 102 13.06 -17.21 -2.05
C LEU A 102 14.38 -16.58 -2.56
N ALA A 103 14.78 -15.46 -1.96
CA ALA A 103 15.87 -14.61 -2.41
C ALA A 103 16.99 -14.47 -1.35
N GLY A 104 17.14 -15.48 -0.48
CA GLY A 104 18.25 -15.53 0.47
C GLY A 104 19.62 -15.58 -0.23
N GLU A 105 20.71 -15.37 0.51
CA GLU A 105 22.08 -15.31 -0.04
C GLU A 105 22.45 -16.55 -0.90
N LYS A 106 21.92 -17.72 -0.54
CA LYS A 106 22.07 -18.98 -1.30
C LYS A 106 21.35 -18.98 -2.66
N TYR A 107 20.20 -18.32 -2.75
CA TYR A 107 19.27 -18.41 -3.88
C TYR A 107 19.30 -17.17 -4.78
N CYS A 108 20.00 -16.10 -4.41
CA CYS A 108 20.26 -14.98 -5.31
C CYS A 108 21.46 -15.25 -6.25
N ALA A 109 21.36 -14.75 -7.48
CA ALA A 109 22.45 -14.81 -8.45
C ALA A 109 23.71 -14.09 -7.95
N ASN A 110 23.53 -12.99 -7.19
CA ASN A 110 24.62 -12.25 -6.58
C ASN A 110 24.15 -11.57 -5.27
N LYS A 111 25.12 -11.21 -4.42
CA LYS A 111 24.87 -10.57 -3.12
C LYS A 111 24.26 -9.16 -3.25
N SER A 112 24.59 -8.43 -4.32
CA SER A 112 24.04 -7.10 -4.57
C SER A 112 22.53 -7.14 -4.71
N LEU A 113 22.00 -8.06 -5.53
CA LEU A 113 20.57 -8.24 -5.74
C LEU A 113 19.83 -8.54 -4.43
N GLN A 114 20.39 -9.41 -3.59
CA GLN A 114 19.80 -9.74 -2.30
C GLN A 114 19.71 -8.51 -1.38
N VAL A 115 20.77 -7.71 -1.31
CA VAL A 115 20.78 -6.46 -0.54
C VAL A 115 19.75 -5.47 -1.09
N GLN A 116 19.70 -5.32 -2.42
CA GLN A 116 18.77 -4.39 -3.09
C GLN A 116 17.30 -4.80 -2.86
N LEU A 117 16.97 -6.10 -2.85
CA LEU A 117 15.62 -6.59 -2.53
C LEU A 117 15.21 -6.26 -1.09
N VAL A 118 16.12 -6.46 -0.12
CA VAL A 118 15.87 -6.12 1.30
C VAL A 118 15.69 -4.61 1.49
N ASP A 119 16.55 -3.81 0.83
CA ASP A 119 16.46 -2.36 0.86
C ASP A 119 15.15 -1.86 0.24
N SER A 120 14.70 -2.48 -0.86
CA SER A 120 13.45 -2.15 -1.52
C SER A 120 12.25 -2.29 -0.59
N CYS A 121 12.16 -3.39 0.17
CA CYS A 121 11.08 -3.60 1.14
C CYS A 121 11.02 -2.49 2.19
N THR A 122 12.16 -2.18 2.79
CA THR A 122 12.23 -1.20 3.88
C THR A 122 12.08 0.25 3.39
N LEU A 123 12.55 0.56 2.18
CA LEU A 123 12.33 1.85 1.55
C LEU A 123 10.85 2.08 1.23
N LEU A 124 10.17 1.07 0.69
CA LEU A 124 8.72 1.16 0.45
C LEU A 124 7.93 1.34 1.75
N GLU A 125 8.39 0.78 2.87
CA GLU A 125 7.76 1.01 4.18
C GLU A 125 7.93 2.46 4.64
N SER A 126 9.10 3.07 4.45
CA SER A 126 9.31 4.48 4.79
C SER A 126 8.34 5.43 4.06
N PHE A 127 8.06 5.16 2.78
CA PHE A 127 7.20 6.00 1.94
C PHE A 127 5.75 5.52 1.82
N GLY A 128 5.44 4.29 2.24
CA GLY A 128 4.14 3.66 2.02
C GLY A 128 3.41 3.29 3.30
N ASN A 129 4.09 3.34 4.46
CA ASN A 129 3.51 2.95 5.73
C ASN A 129 3.33 4.15 6.67
N CYS A 130 2.44 3.98 7.64
CA CYS A 130 2.23 4.92 8.73
C CYS A 130 2.02 4.18 10.06
N SER A 131 2.13 4.91 11.16
CA SER A 131 1.73 4.42 12.48
C SER A 131 0.23 4.60 12.71
N THR A 132 -0.42 3.63 13.33
CA THR A 132 -1.77 3.71 13.90
C THR A 132 -1.71 3.41 15.41
N GLU A 133 -2.82 3.56 16.13
CA GLU A 133 -2.89 3.21 17.57
C GLU A 133 -2.47 1.77 17.89
N HIS A 134 -2.81 0.83 17.00
CA HIS A 134 -2.57 -0.61 17.22
C HIS A 134 -1.44 -1.19 16.36
N ASN A 135 -0.99 -0.47 15.32
CA ASN A 135 0.04 -0.95 14.41
C ASN A 135 1.01 0.19 14.04
N HIS A 136 2.25 0.11 14.55
CA HIS A 136 3.28 1.12 14.30
C HIS A 136 3.83 1.10 12.85
N ASN A 137 3.49 0.10 12.04
CA ASN A 137 3.99 -0.01 10.66
C ASN A 137 2.91 -0.55 9.71
N SER A 138 1.80 0.19 9.60
CA SER A 138 0.66 -0.17 8.77
C SER A 138 0.86 0.25 7.32
N SER A 139 0.86 -0.71 6.39
CA SER A 139 0.96 -0.47 4.95
C SER A 139 -0.29 0.24 4.41
N ARG A 140 -0.10 1.36 3.70
CA ARG A 140 -1.17 2.16 3.07
C ARG A 140 -1.12 2.13 1.54
N PHE A 141 -0.57 1.03 1.01
CA PHE A 141 -0.50 0.71 -0.41
C PHE A 141 -0.46 -0.82 -0.57
N ALA A 142 -0.82 -1.29 -1.75
CA ALA A 142 -0.68 -2.68 -2.15
C ALA A 142 0.58 -2.87 -3.00
N ARG A 143 1.26 -3.99 -2.81
CA ARG A 143 2.50 -4.31 -3.52
C ARG A 143 2.51 -5.74 -4.03
N TRP A 144 2.99 -5.89 -5.25
CA TRP A 144 3.28 -7.17 -5.87
C TRP A 144 4.78 -7.22 -6.14
N PHE A 145 5.47 -8.16 -5.47
CA PHE A 145 6.84 -8.49 -5.81
C PHE A 145 6.84 -9.70 -6.72
N GLU A 146 7.50 -9.58 -7.87
CA GLU A 146 7.75 -10.68 -8.77
C GLU A 146 9.25 -10.96 -8.78
N LEU A 147 9.65 -12.14 -8.32
CA LEU A 147 11.03 -12.61 -8.40
C LEU A 147 11.17 -13.55 -9.59
N VAL A 148 12.18 -13.32 -10.43
CA VAL A 148 12.41 -14.16 -11.61
C VAL A 148 13.60 -15.07 -11.33
N ALA A 149 13.35 -16.37 -11.40
CA ALA A 149 14.37 -17.39 -11.26
C ALA A 149 14.82 -17.91 -12.63
N ASP A 150 16.13 -18.08 -12.79
CA ASP A 150 16.69 -18.86 -13.89
C ASP A 150 16.52 -20.34 -13.58
N ARG A 151 15.86 -21.09 -14.47
CA ARG A 151 15.53 -22.50 -14.20
C ARG A 151 16.75 -23.41 -14.18
N SER A 152 17.80 -23.06 -14.92
CA SER A 152 19.02 -23.87 -15.02
C SER A 152 19.85 -23.81 -13.74
N SER A 153 19.99 -22.63 -13.16
CA SER A 153 20.73 -22.42 -11.90
C SER A 153 19.84 -22.52 -10.66
N GLY A 154 18.53 -22.36 -10.81
CA GLY A 154 17.57 -22.26 -9.72
C GLY A 154 17.67 -20.96 -8.92
N LYS A 155 18.45 -19.98 -9.40
CA LYS A 155 18.72 -18.72 -8.68
C LYS A 155 17.83 -17.58 -9.17
N ILE A 156 17.48 -16.69 -8.24
CA ILE A 156 16.82 -15.41 -8.54
C ILE A 156 17.82 -14.50 -9.25
N VAL A 157 17.47 -14.11 -10.46
CA VAL A 157 18.31 -13.28 -11.35
C VAL A 157 17.84 -11.84 -11.42
N ARG A 158 16.56 -11.57 -11.17
CA ARG A 158 15.98 -10.22 -11.11
C ARG A 158 14.70 -10.20 -10.29
N GLY A 159 14.21 -9.00 -9.97
CA GLY A 159 12.89 -8.79 -9.40
C GLY A 159 12.16 -7.62 -10.06
N VAL A 160 10.84 -7.55 -9.86
CA VAL A 160 9.99 -6.43 -10.26
C VAL A 160 9.02 -6.13 -9.13
N VAL A 161 8.83 -4.85 -8.83
CA VAL A 161 7.83 -4.37 -7.87
C VAL A 161 6.77 -3.59 -8.61
N HIS A 162 5.51 -3.98 -8.38
CA HIS A 162 4.35 -3.20 -8.78
C HIS A 162 3.68 -2.62 -7.54
N GLN A 163 3.22 -1.38 -7.66
CA GLN A 163 2.49 -0.68 -6.60
C GLN A 163 1.07 -0.38 -7.05
N TYR A 164 0.12 -0.48 -6.13
CA TYR A 164 -1.28 -0.18 -6.36
C TYR A 164 -1.87 0.59 -5.17
N LEU A 165 -2.80 1.51 -5.44
CA LEU A 165 -3.67 2.10 -4.43
C LEU A 165 -2.95 2.75 -3.22
N LEU A 166 -1.93 3.57 -3.47
CA LEU A 166 -1.38 4.45 -2.42
C LEU A 166 -2.49 5.36 -1.88
N GLU A 167 -2.72 5.35 -0.57
CA GLU A 167 -3.70 6.21 0.12
C GLU A 167 -3.21 7.67 0.21
N LYS A 168 -3.01 8.32 -0.95
CA LYS A 168 -2.47 9.68 -1.04
C LYS A 168 -3.28 10.72 -0.28
N ALA A 169 -4.58 10.50 -0.06
CA ALA A 169 -5.42 11.43 0.70
C ALA A 169 -4.95 11.64 2.15
N ARG A 170 -4.25 10.65 2.73
CA ARG A 170 -3.63 10.74 4.06
C ARG A 170 -2.58 11.85 4.17
N VAL A 171 -1.93 12.21 3.06
CA VAL A 171 -0.92 13.27 3.06
C VAL A 171 -1.50 14.57 3.60
N VAL A 172 -2.77 14.85 3.30
CA VAL A 172 -3.43 16.13 3.60
C VAL A 172 -4.50 16.04 4.66
N LYS A 173 -5.15 14.86 4.79
CA LYS A 173 -6.19 14.63 5.78
C LYS A 173 -5.56 14.20 7.09
N GLY A 174 -5.70 15.03 8.12
CA GLY A 174 -5.38 14.64 9.49
C GLY A 174 -6.22 13.44 9.94
N SER A 175 -5.66 12.63 10.83
CA SER A 175 -6.37 11.56 11.53
C SER A 175 -6.01 11.64 13.01
N GLU A 176 -7.00 11.42 13.87
CA GLU A 176 -6.78 11.34 15.32
C GLU A 176 -6.14 10.01 15.72
N THR A 177 -6.44 8.94 14.97
CA THR A 177 -6.07 7.55 15.27
C THR A 177 -4.90 7.03 14.43
N SER A 178 -4.35 7.86 13.54
CA SER A 178 -3.20 7.47 12.71
C SER A 178 -2.31 8.63 12.31
N ALA A 179 -1.01 8.34 12.18
CA ALA A 179 -0.01 9.26 11.70
C ALA A 179 -0.05 9.42 10.17
N ASN A 180 0.70 10.40 9.67
CA ASN A 180 1.04 10.48 8.25
C ASN A 180 2.15 9.44 7.90
N PHE A 181 2.60 9.42 6.65
CA PHE A 181 3.69 8.52 6.22
C PHE A 181 5.00 8.76 6.98
N HIS A 182 5.72 7.68 7.31
CA HIS A 182 6.94 7.73 8.14
C HIS A 182 7.98 8.73 7.62
N VAL A 183 8.21 8.74 6.29
CA VAL A 183 9.19 9.62 5.65
C VAL A 183 8.95 11.11 5.93
N LEU A 184 7.68 11.53 6.07
CA LEU A 184 7.35 12.94 6.34
C LEU A 184 7.72 13.36 7.76
N TYR A 185 7.83 12.41 8.70
CA TYR A 185 8.36 12.66 10.03
C TYR A 185 9.88 12.52 10.06
N ASP A 186 10.42 11.51 9.38
CA ASP A 186 11.85 11.20 9.39
C ASP A 186 12.67 12.34 8.74
N ILE A 187 12.15 12.96 7.69
CA ILE A 187 12.77 14.14 7.07
C ILE A 187 12.87 15.31 8.06
N CYS A 188 11.94 15.46 9.01
CA CYS A 188 12.03 16.50 10.04
C CYS A 188 13.20 16.32 11.01
N GLU A 189 13.78 15.12 11.08
CA GLU A 189 14.92 14.82 11.94
C GLU A 189 16.27 14.96 11.21
N SER A 190 16.29 15.04 9.87
CA SER A 190 17.54 15.01 9.08
C SER A 190 18.40 16.27 9.17
N PHE A 191 17.83 17.37 9.65
CA PHE A 191 18.45 18.69 9.64
C PHE A 191 19.68 18.88 10.55
N GLY A 192 20.18 17.81 11.18
CA GLY A 192 21.44 17.83 11.90
C GLY A 192 22.70 17.88 11.03
N THR A 193 22.61 17.67 9.71
CA THR A 193 23.79 17.36 8.87
C THR A 193 24.20 18.42 7.83
N THR A 194 23.35 19.37 7.46
CA THR A 194 23.71 20.38 6.44
C THR A 194 22.78 21.57 6.50
N ILE A 195 23.20 22.75 7.01
CA ILE A 195 22.52 23.98 6.58
C ILE A 195 23.44 25.23 6.54
N ASP A 196 23.73 25.67 5.31
CA ASP A 196 24.09 27.04 4.89
C ASP A 196 22.89 27.73 4.15
N ASP A 197 21.64 27.28 4.37
CA ASP A 197 20.41 27.79 3.75
C ASP A 197 19.60 28.68 4.72
N PRO A 198 19.19 29.91 4.34
CA PRO A 198 18.36 30.81 5.15
C PRO A 198 16.96 30.28 5.57
N THR A 199 16.54 29.08 5.14
CA THR A 199 15.35 28.35 5.61
C THR A 199 15.57 27.48 6.87
N ALA A 200 16.79 27.51 7.43
CA ALA A 200 17.33 26.72 8.56
C ALA A 200 16.70 26.88 9.95
N VAL A 201 15.43 27.27 10.09
CA VAL A 201 14.81 27.17 11.42
C VAL A 201 14.54 25.70 11.70
N GLN A 202 14.83 25.21 12.90
CA GLN A 202 14.49 23.85 13.31
C GLN A 202 12.97 23.63 13.14
N GLN A 203 12.55 23.03 12.04
CA GLN A 203 11.13 22.77 11.76
C GLN A 203 10.77 21.39 12.29
N ARG A 204 10.41 21.33 13.57
CA ARG A 204 9.85 20.13 14.18
C ARG A 204 8.59 19.73 13.43
N ALA A 205 8.26 18.44 13.41
CA ALA A 205 7.02 17.94 12.81
C ALA A 205 5.77 18.72 13.29
N SER A 206 5.75 19.19 14.54
CA SER A 206 4.67 20.01 15.12
C SER A 206 4.43 21.35 14.41
N HIS A 207 5.39 21.87 13.65
CA HIS A 207 5.24 23.11 12.86
C HIS A 207 4.46 22.89 11.56
N PHE A 208 4.24 21.65 11.14
CA PHE A 208 3.56 21.34 9.89
C PHE A 208 2.14 20.85 10.12
N ASN A 209 1.16 21.54 9.54
CA ASN A 209 -0.26 21.21 9.71
C ASN A 209 -0.59 19.77 9.30
N TYR A 210 0.04 19.24 8.24
CA TYR A 210 -0.14 17.85 7.79
C TYR A 210 0.42 16.79 8.76
N LEU A 211 1.25 17.19 9.72
CA LEU A 211 1.87 16.30 10.69
C LEU A 211 1.35 16.52 12.12
N LYS A 212 0.37 17.42 12.32
CA LYS A 212 -0.27 17.68 13.62
C LYS A 212 -1.14 16.50 14.04
N ASN A 213 -0.50 15.43 14.51
CA ASN A 213 -1.13 14.36 15.28
C ASN A 213 -0.19 13.91 16.41
N ARG A 214 -0.73 13.14 17.36
CA ARG A 214 -0.01 12.73 18.57
C ARG A 214 0.79 11.43 18.40
N ILE A 215 0.59 10.73 17.28
CA ILE A 215 1.09 9.36 17.07
C ILE A 215 2.41 9.36 16.30
N GLY A 216 2.53 10.22 15.29
CA GLY A 216 3.70 10.28 14.42
C GLY A 216 4.95 10.73 15.16
N LYS A 217 6.05 10.00 14.95
CA LYS A 217 7.36 10.28 15.54
C LYS A 217 8.44 10.10 14.49
N GLY A 218 9.24 11.13 14.27
CA GLY A 218 10.41 11.05 13.39
C GLY A 218 11.54 10.24 14.01
N SER A 219 12.45 9.76 13.19
CA SER A 219 13.68 9.12 13.61
C SER A 219 14.83 9.43 12.67
N LEU A 220 15.85 10.14 13.18
CA LEU A 220 17.09 10.39 12.45
C LEU A 220 17.73 9.08 11.95
N LYS A 221 17.75 8.04 12.77
CA LYS A 221 18.29 6.72 12.38
C LYS A 221 17.55 6.10 11.20
N ARG A 222 16.21 6.30 11.10
CA ARG A 222 15.45 5.80 9.95
C ARG A 222 15.73 6.64 8.70
N TYR A 223 15.90 7.94 8.86
CA TYR A 223 16.30 8.82 7.77
C TYR A 223 17.70 8.46 7.23
N GLU A 224 18.73 8.37 8.07
CA GLU A 224 20.10 8.01 7.66
C GLU A 224 20.13 6.63 6.98
N ARG A 225 19.32 5.69 7.47
CA ARG A 225 19.15 4.37 6.83
C ARG A 225 18.52 4.50 5.44
N MET A 226 17.48 5.32 5.28
CA MET A 226 16.82 5.57 4.00
C MET A 226 17.79 6.18 2.99
N GLU A 227 18.60 7.17 3.39
CA GLU A 227 19.62 7.78 2.54
C GLU A 227 20.68 6.77 2.09
N THR A 228 21.17 5.95 3.03
CA THR A 228 22.10 4.85 2.75
C THR A 228 21.49 3.81 1.80
N GLN A 229 20.19 3.56 1.90
CA GLN A 229 19.45 2.65 1.01
C GLN A 229 19.34 3.22 -0.40
N LEU A 230 18.93 4.49 -0.54
CA LEU A 230 18.84 5.17 -1.83
C LEU A 230 20.18 5.17 -2.55
N THR A 231 21.27 5.46 -1.83
CA THR A 231 22.64 5.43 -2.37
C THR A 231 23.01 4.03 -2.89
N ARG A 232 22.69 2.96 -2.14
CA ARG A 232 22.94 1.56 -2.56
C ARG A 232 22.08 1.11 -3.75
N LEU A 233 20.91 1.71 -3.93
CA LEU A 233 20.06 1.51 -5.11
C LEU A 233 20.50 2.37 -6.32
N GLY A 234 21.61 3.11 -6.20
CA GLY A 234 22.22 3.88 -7.28
C GLY A 234 21.69 5.31 -7.45
N VAL A 235 20.91 5.81 -6.49
CA VAL A 235 20.42 7.20 -6.51
C VAL A 235 21.55 8.15 -6.19
N GLN A 236 21.70 9.20 -7.00
CA GLN A 236 22.74 10.21 -6.81
C GLN A 236 22.36 11.18 -5.68
N ALA A 237 23.38 11.77 -5.03
CA ALA A 237 23.16 12.76 -3.97
C ALA A 237 22.28 13.95 -4.43
N SER A 238 22.39 14.37 -5.70
CA SER A 238 21.54 15.41 -6.29
C SER A 238 20.08 14.99 -6.44
N GLU A 239 19.81 13.71 -6.71
CA GLU A 239 18.46 13.14 -6.79
C GLU A 239 17.85 12.98 -5.39
N ILE A 240 18.65 12.60 -4.39
CA ILE A 240 18.24 12.58 -2.97
C ILE A 240 17.85 13.99 -2.52
N ALA A 241 18.68 15.00 -2.79
CA ALA A 241 18.35 16.39 -2.47
C ALA A 241 17.08 16.89 -3.17
N ALA A 242 16.83 16.43 -4.41
CA ALA A 242 15.59 16.75 -5.12
C ALA A 242 14.36 16.08 -4.49
N MET A 243 14.47 14.82 -4.06
CA MET A 243 13.42 14.11 -3.30
C MET A 243 13.10 14.85 -1.99
N GLU A 244 14.12 15.25 -1.24
CA GLU A 244 13.96 16.01 0.00
C GLU A 244 13.26 17.34 -0.22
N ARG A 245 13.65 18.06 -1.28
CA ARG A 245 12.97 19.29 -1.69
C ARG A 245 11.48 19.07 -1.93
N VAL A 246 11.09 17.96 -2.56
CA VAL A 246 9.68 17.62 -2.77
C VAL A 246 8.97 17.35 -1.45
N LEU A 247 9.60 16.59 -0.54
CA LEU A 247 9.03 16.34 0.80
C LEU A 247 8.84 17.64 1.59
N TRP A 248 9.82 18.53 1.58
CA TRP A 248 9.72 19.86 2.21
C TRP A 248 8.62 20.72 1.59
N CYS A 249 8.50 20.69 0.26
CA CYS A 249 7.45 21.42 -0.44
C CYS A 249 6.06 20.96 0.01
N ILE A 250 5.85 19.64 0.13
CA ILE A 250 4.59 19.05 0.60
C ILE A 250 4.25 19.55 2.01
N LEU A 251 5.23 19.58 2.93
CA LEU A 251 5.02 20.05 4.29
C LEU A 251 4.67 21.53 4.35
N HIS A 252 5.33 22.38 3.57
CA HIS A 252 5.02 23.82 3.51
C HIS A 252 3.69 24.12 2.82
N LEU A 253 3.25 23.32 1.84
CA LEU A 253 1.90 23.42 1.26
C LEU A 253 0.80 23.25 2.32
N GLY A 254 1.01 22.36 3.31
CA GLY A 254 0.09 22.19 4.43
C GLY A 254 -0.04 23.43 5.33
N ASN A 255 1.00 24.27 5.37
CA ASN A 255 1.04 25.47 6.19
C ASN A 255 0.42 26.72 5.52
N LEU A 256 0.04 26.63 4.24
CA LEU A 256 -0.70 27.72 3.58
C LEU A 256 -2.14 27.76 4.10
N GLU A 257 -2.55 28.90 4.64
CA GLU A 257 -3.90 29.14 5.15
C GLU A 257 -4.62 30.16 4.27
N PHE A 258 -5.82 29.81 3.81
CA PHE A 258 -6.67 30.67 2.99
C PHE A 258 -7.86 31.12 3.82
N LYS A 259 -8.14 32.42 3.82
CA LYS A 259 -9.26 33.06 4.52
C LYS A 259 -10.25 33.60 3.49
N VAL A 260 -11.50 33.74 3.89
CA VAL A 260 -12.53 34.37 3.06
C VAL A 260 -12.19 35.85 2.92
N ASP A 261 -12.25 36.39 1.71
CA ASP A 261 -12.09 37.83 1.49
C ASP A 261 -13.30 38.57 2.09
N PRO A 262 -13.12 39.52 3.03
CA PRO A 262 -14.21 40.33 3.57
C PRO A 262 -15.00 41.11 2.51
N ALA A 263 -14.41 41.40 1.35
CA ALA A 263 -15.06 42.12 0.26
C ALA A 263 -15.90 41.22 -0.66
N ASN A 264 -15.58 39.92 -0.74
CA ASN A 264 -16.29 38.97 -1.60
C ASN A 264 -16.07 37.53 -1.11
N ASP A 265 -17.14 36.93 -0.58
CA ASP A 265 -17.12 35.59 0.01
C ASP A 265 -16.78 34.46 -0.98
N ALA A 266 -16.96 34.69 -2.28
CA ALA A 266 -16.57 33.79 -3.35
C ALA A 266 -15.05 33.80 -3.64
N THR A 267 -14.28 34.64 -2.94
CA THR A 267 -12.85 34.81 -3.15
C THR A 267 -12.05 34.51 -1.89
N SER A 268 -10.81 34.06 -2.08
CA SER A 268 -9.87 33.79 -1.01
C SER A 268 -8.82 34.90 -0.89
N ILE A 269 -8.31 35.08 0.32
CA ILE A 269 -7.05 35.77 0.59
C ILE A 269 -6.10 34.82 1.32
N LEU A 270 -4.80 34.91 1.05
CA LEU A 270 -3.81 34.15 1.79
C LEU A 270 -3.58 34.80 3.17
N SER A 271 -3.54 33.99 4.23
CA SER A 271 -3.25 34.44 5.58
C SER A 271 -1.85 35.06 5.66
N PRO A 272 -1.64 36.18 6.38
CA PRO A 272 -0.32 36.80 6.54
C PRO A 272 0.74 35.83 7.09
N ASP A 273 0.33 34.90 7.96
CA ASP A 273 1.19 33.90 8.59
C ASP A 273 1.73 32.86 7.59
N SER A 274 1.13 32.77 6.40
CA SER A 274 1.56 31.86 5.33
C SER A 274 2.75 32.38 4.53
N GLY A 275 3.20 33.63 4.74
CA GLY A 275 4.23 34.26 3.91
C GLY A 275 5.56 33.52 3.87
N HIS A 276 5.99 32.92 4.99
CA HIS A 276 7.20 32.08 5.02
C HIS A 276 7.04 30.82 4.17
N SER A 277 5.99 30.04 4.44
CA SER A 277 5.71 28.80 3.71
C SER A 277 5.48 29.04 2.22
N LEU A 278 4.86 30.15 1.84
CA LEU A 278 4.67 30.50 0.43
C LEU A 278 6.02 30.72 -0.28
N ARG A 279 6.96 31.44 0.34
CA ARG A 279 8.31 31.62 -0.22
C ARG A 279 9.06 30.29 -0.32
N CYS A 280 8.98 29.44 0.70
CA CYS A 280 9.56 28.09 0.66
C CYS A 280 8.99 27.26 -0.50
N VAL A 281 7.65 27.22 -0.66
CA VAL A 281 6.99 26.54 -1.77
C VAL A 281 7.46 27.11 -3.12
N SER A 282 7.53 28.43 -3.26
CA SER A 282 8.00 29.10 -4.48
C SER A 282 9.41 28.66 -4.87
N ALA A 283 10.35 28.71 -3.92
CA ALA A 283 11.72 28.30 -4.13
C ALA A 283 11.84 26.80 -4.47
N MET A 284 11.08 25.94 -3.77
CA MET A 284 11.12 24.49 -3.97
C MET A 284 10.51 24.06 -5.31
N LEU A 285 9.51 24.80 -5.80
CA LEU A 285 8.93 24.62 -7.13
C LEU A 285 9.78 25.24 -8.25
N GLY A 286 10.79 26.05 -7.91
CA GLY A 286 11.61 26.77 -8.88
C GLY A 286 10.86 27.90 -9.59
N ILE A 287 9.94 28.58 -8.89
CA ILE A 287 9.17 29.72 -9.40
C ILE A 287 9.64 30.97 -8.65
N ASP A 288 10.24 31.91 -9.37
CA ASP A 288 10.80 33.15 -8.76
C ASP A 288 9.70 34.09 -8.26
N ASP A 289 8.59 34.20 -9.02
CA ASP A 289 7.48 35.05 -8.64
C ASP A 289 6.54 34.36 -7.65
N VAL A 290 6.70 34.73 -6.38
CA VAL A 290 5.87 34.28 -5.26
C VAL A 290 4.39 34.58 -5.48
N GLN A 291 4.05 35.67 -6.19
CA GLN A 291 2.65 36.00 -6.46
C GLN A 291 2.02 35.01 -7.45
N THR A 292 2.77 34.55 -8.46
CA THR A 292 2.32 33.50 -9.37
C THR A 292 1.95 32.21 -8.63
N VAL A 293 2.73 31.84 -7.60
CA VAL A 293 2.43 30.66 -6.76
C VAL A 293 1.18 30.87 -5.91
N SER A 294 1.01 32.07 -5.36
CA SER A 294 -0.21 32.44 -4.63
C SER A 294 -1.45 32.34 -5.53
N ASP A 295 -1.35 32.89 -6.75
CA ASP A 295 -2.42 32.91 -7.75
C ASP A 295 -2.77 31.51 -8.27
N LEU A 296 -1.80 30.59 -8.36
CA LEU A 296 -2.01 29.20 -8.75
C LEU A 296 -3.11 28.52 -7.92
N PHE A 297 -3.14 28.82 -6.62
CA PHE A 297 -4.11 28.23 -5.69
C PHE A 297 -5.41 29.04 -5.64
N GLN A 298 -5.35 30.36 -5.73
CA GLN A 298 -6.50 31.25 -5.53
C GLN A 298 -7.30 31.54 -6.81
N LYS A 299 -6.74 31.26 -7.99
CA LYS A 299 -7.36 31.55 -9.29
C LYS A 299 -7.43 30.29 -10.16
N LYS A 300 -8.52 30.17 -10.93
CA LYS A 300 -8.75 29.12 -11.92
C LYS A 300 -8.91 29.76 -13.30
N ARG A 301 -8.12 29.30 -14.27
CA ARG A 301 -8.26 29.73 -15.66
C ARG A 301 -9.12 28.73 -16.43
N LEU A 302 -10.26 29.19 -16.94
CA LEU A 302 -11.24 28.40 -17.69
C LEU A 302 -11.17 28.76 -19.17
N LYS A 303 -11.19 27.76 -20.05
CA LYS A 303 -11.33 27.97 -21.49
C LYS A 303 -12.82 27.97 -21.83
N MET A 304 -13.33 29.11 -22.32
CA MET A 304 -14.70 29.26 -22.79
C MET A 304 -14.68 29.54 -24.29
N GLY A 305 -14.92 28.52 -25.10
CA GLY A 305 -14.76 28.60 -26.56
C GLY A 305 -13.31 28.88 -26.96
N ARG A 306 -13.05 30.08 -27.50
CA ARG A 306 -11.71 30.55 -27.90
C ARG A 306 -11.04 31.44 -26.85
N GLU A 307 -11.76 31.90 -25.83
CA GLU A 307 -11.25 32.82 -24.82
C GLU A 307 -10.91 32.11 -23.51
N PHE A 308 -10.09 32.76 -22.68
CA PHE A 308 -9.79 32.32 -21.33
C PHE A 308 -10.36 33.31 -20.32
N VAL A 309 -11.13 32.80 -19.37
CA VAL A 309 -11.69 33.56 -18.25
C VAL A 309 -10.98 33.14 -16.97
N THR A 310 -10.51 34.11 -16.19
CA THR A 310 -9.94 33.87 -14.86
C THR A 310 -11.04 34.04 -13.82
N GLN A 311 -11.27 32.99 -13.04
CA GLN A 311 -12.24 32.97 -11.95
C GLN A 311 -11.48 32.83 -10.62
N ASN A 312 -11.87 33.62 -9.62
CA ASN A 312 -11.35 33.46 -8.27
C ASN A 312 -11.96 32.20 -7.61
N ARG A 313 -11.21 31.60 -6.69
CA ARG A 313 -11.65 30.47 -5.86
C ARG A 313 -12.02 30.95 -4.47
N SER A 314 -12.98 30.28 -3.85
CA SER A 314 -13.24 30.44 -2.42
C SER A 314 -12.07 29.90 -1.59
N ALA A 315 -12.01 30.26 -0.31
CA ALA A 315 -10.97 29.77 0.61
C ALA A 315 -10.89 28.22 0.65
N ALA A 316 -12.05 27.55 0.66
CA ALA A 316 -12.12 26.09 0.62
C ALA A 316 -11.55 25.53 -0.69
N GLN A 317 -11.94 26.10 -1.84
CA GLN A 317 -11.44 25.66 -3.15
C GLN A 317 -9.93 25.92 -3.32
N ALA A 318 -9.39 26.98 -2.72
CA ALA A 318 -7.96 27.26 -2.71
C ALA A 318 -7.18 26.23 -1.86
N ARG A 319 -7.70 25.90 -0.67
CA ARG A 319 -7.16 24.81 0.18
C ARG A 319 -7.20 23.47 -0.54
N ASP A 320 -8.33 23.12 -1.17
CA ASP A 320 -8.47 21.89 -1.96
C ASP A 320 -7.46 21.83 -3.11
N SER A 321 -7.20 22.96 -3.78
CA SER A 321 -6.21 23.04 -4.86
C SER A 321 -4.79 22.83 -4.35
N CYS A 322 -4.46 23.40 -3.19
CA CYS A 322 -3.18 23.19 -2.51
C CYS A 322 -3.00 21.73 -2.08
N ASP A 323 -4.03 21.14 -1.48
CA ASP A 323 -4.07 19.73 -1.10
C ASP A 323 -3.95 18.81 -2.31
N ALA A 324 -4.58 19.15 -3.44
CA ALA A 324 -4.46 18.40 -4.69
C ALA A 324 -3.00 18.35 -5.18
N LEU A 325 -2.28 19.47 -5.11
CA LEU A 325 -0.86 19.50 -5.46
C LEU A 325 -0.01 18.65 -4.50
N ALA A 326 -0.24 18.76 -3.20
CA ALA A 326 0.47 17.94 -2.20
C ALA A 326 0.26 16.43 -2.43
N LYS A 327 -0.99 16.03 -2.68
CA LYS A 327 -1.36 14.64 -3.04
C LYS A 327 -0.67 14.16 -4.32
N ASP A 328 -0.61 15.00 -5.35
CA ASP A 328 0.01 14.66 -6.64
C ASP A 328 1.53 14.56 -6.53
N LEU A 329 2.18 15.52 -5.87
CA LEU A 329 3.63 15.49 -5.61
C LEU A 329 4.03 14.22 -4.86
N TYR A 330 3.33 13.88 -3.78
CA TYR A 330 3.62 12.67 -3.01
C TYR A 330 3.41 11.40 -3.84
N SER A 331 2.29 11.33 -4.57
CA SER A 331 1.98 10.17 -5.42
C SER A 331 3.04 9.97 -6.51
N ARG A 332 3.52 11.04 -7.14
CA ARG A 332 4.58 10.97 -8.16
C ARG A 332 5.93 10.59 -7.54
N LEU A 333 6.23 11.13 -6.36
CA LEU A 333 7.44 10.76 -5.63
C LEU A 333 7.46 9.26 -5.30
N PHE A 334 6.34 8.72 -4.85
CA PHE A 334 6.22 7.29 -4.57
C PHE A 334 6.44 6.42 -5.82
N VAL A 335 5.84 6.81 -6.96
CA VAL A 335 6.08 6.14 -8.25
C VAL A 335 7.55 6.22 -8.66
N TRP A 336 8.21 7.37 -8.43
CA TRP A 336 9.64 7.51 -8.68
C TRP A 336 10.48 6.58 -7.81
N ILE A 337 10.18 6.44 -6.51
CA ILE A 337 10.85 5.49 -5.61
C ILE A 337 10.72 4.05 -6.14
N VAL A 338 9.53 3.64 -6.57
CA VAL A 338 9.32 2.32 -7.17
C VAL A 338 10.13 2.16 -8.47
N SER A 339 10.28 3.22 -9.25
CA SER A 339 11.10 3.20 -10.47
C SER A 339 12.59 3.04 -10.16
N VAL A 340 13.09 3.68 -9.10
CA VAL A 340 14.47 3.53 -8.59
C VAL A 340 14.71 2.08 -8.18
N ILE A 341 13.81 1.52 -7.38
CA ILE A 341 13.84 0.12 -6.96
C ILE A 341 13.92 -0.79 -8.19
N ASN A 342 12.97 -0.65 -9.12
CA ASN A 342 12.90 -1.51 -10.30
C ASN A 342 14.14 -1.41 -11.19
N LYS A 343 14.71 -0.21 -11.37
CA LYS A 343 15.99 -0.05 -12.09
C LYS A 343 17.13 -0.80 -11.40
N SER A 344 17.13 -0.85 -10.07
CA SER A 344 18.16 -1.51 -9.28
C SER A 344 18.04 -3.04 -9.29
N ILE A 345 16.82 -3.60 -9.25
CA ILE A 345 16.59 -5.05 -9.13
C ILE A 345 16.26 -5.75 -10.45
N ASN A 346 16.03 -5.01 -11.54
CA ASN A 346 15.79 -5.53 -12.89
C ASN A 346 16.86 -5.03 -13.89
N PRO A 347 18.11 -5.50 -13.78
CA PRO A 347 19.18 -5.03 -14.64
C PRO A 347 18.93 -5.45 -16.11
N SER A 348 18.91 -4.47 -17.01
CA SER A 348 18.66 -4.60 -18.45
C SER A 348 19.60 -5.57 -19.18
N ASN A 349 20.74 -5.89 -18.57
CA ASN A 349 21.83 -6.66 -19.17
C ASN A 349 21.69 -8.18 -18.97
N LEU A 350 20.71 -8.62 -18.17
CA LEU A 350 20.34 -10.02 -18.11
C LEU A 350 19.31 -10.26 -19.22
N GLY A 351 19.82 -10.45 -20.44
CA GLY A 351 19.01 -10.86 -21.58
C GLY A 351 18.09 -12.00 -21.14
N GLY A 352 16.78 -11.84 -21.37
CA GLY A 352 15.78 -12.83 -20.99
C GLY A 352 16.15 -14.17 -21.59
N GLY A 353 16.82 -15.02 -20.81
CA GLY A 353 17.01 -16.41 -21.17
C GLY A 353 15.62 -17.00 -21.31
N ALA A 354 15.37 -17.71 -22.41
CA ALA A 354 14.07 -18.33 -22.70
C ALA A 354 13.64 -19.41 -21.68
N ASN A 355 14.31 -19.52 -20.53
CA ASN A 355 14.14 -20.56 -19.52
C ASN A 355 14.06 -19.98 -18.09
N THR A 356 13.23 -18.96 -17.88
CA THR A 356 12.95 -18.36 -16.55
C THR A 356 11.55 -18.69 -16.06
N VAL A 357 11.33 -18.60 -14.75
CA VAL A 357 10.00 -18.66 -14.11
C VAL A 357 9.83 -17.52 -13.12
N SER A 358 8.59 -17.08 -12.93
CA SER A 358 8.22 -16.01 -12.01
C SER A 358 7.62 -16.57 -10.70
N LEU A 359 8.06 -15.98 -9.59
CA LEU A 359 7.61 -16.24 -8.24
C LEU A 359 7.04 -14.94 -7.67
N GLY A 360 5.71 -14.84 -7.68
CA GLY A 360 4.97 -13.67 -7.25
C GLY A 360 4.60 -13.71 -5.77
N ILE A 361 4.61 -12.56 -5.11
CA ILE A 361 3.98 -12.37 -3.81
C ILE A 361 3.15 -11.08 -3.79
N LEU A 362 1.87 -11.23 -3.45
CA LEU A 362 0.93 -10.14 -3.26
C LEU A 362 0.79 -9.83 -1.76
N ASP A 363 1.14 -8.60 -1.39
CA ASP A 363 0.93 -8.03 -0.05
C ASP A 363 0.03 -6.79 -0.19
N ILE A 364 -1.21 -6.91 0.26
CA ILE A 364 -2.19 -5.81 0.22
C ILE A 364 -2.45 -5.28 1.62
N PHE A 365 -2.97 -4.05 1.68
CA PHE A 365 -3.60 -3.53 2.90
C PHE A 365 -4.73 -4.45 3.37
N GLY A 366 -4.88 -4.57 4.69
CA GLY A 366 -5.96 -5.37 5.25
C GLY A 366 -7.32 -4.69 5.09
N PHE A 367 -8.38 -5.45 5.36
CA PHE A 367 -9.73 -4.88 5.49
C PHE A 367 -9.77 -3.81 6.59
N GLU A 368 -10.50 -2.72 6.34
CA GLU A 368 -10.57 -1.55 7.23
C GLU A 368 -12.03 -1.16 7.52
N CYS A 369 -12.33 -0.92 8.78
CA CYS A 369 -13.65 -0.45 9.21
C CYS A 369 -13.47 0.57 10.34
N PHE A 370 -13.61 1.85 10.00
CA PHE A 370 -13.57 2.97 10.95
C PHE A 370 -14.97 3.57 11.14
N GLU A 371 -15.11 4.49 12.09
CA GLU A 371 -16.35 5.28 12.27
C GLU A 371 -16.73 6.07 11.01
N SER A 372 -15.72 6.57 10.28
CA SER A 372 -15.89 7.26 9.00
C SER A 372 -14.95 6.65 7.96
N ASN A 373 -15.53 6.05 6.93
CA ASN A 373 -14.80 5.43 5.83
C ASN A 373 -14.97 6.27 4.56
N SER A 374 -13.86 6.57 3.90
CA SER A 374 -13.85 7.34 2.66
C SER A 374 -13.84 6.43 1.42
N PHE A 375 -13.85 7.02 0.23
CA PHE A 375 -13.79 6.29 -1.04
C PHE A 375 -12.58 5.36 -1.11
N GLU A 376 -11.46 5.76 -0.51
CA GLU A 376 -10.25 4.95 -0.40
C GLU A 376 -10.50 3.63 0.34
N GLN A 377 -11.20 3.66 1.49
CA GLN A 377 -11.57 2.45 2.24
C GLN A 377 -12.52 1.55 1.43
N VAL A 378 -13.44 2.12 0.66
CA VAL A 378 -14.30 1.34 -0.25
C VAL A 378 -13.45 0.59 -1.29
N CYS A 379 -12.46 1.25 -1.89
CA CYS A 379 -11.55 0.61 -2.84
C CYS A 379 -10.69 -0.49 -2.19
N ILE A 380 -10.18 -0.23 -0.99
CA ILE A 380 -9.39 -1.17 -0.19
C ILE A 380 -10.20 -2.43 0.15
N ASN A 381 -11.41 -2.25 0.68
CA ASN A 381 -12.27 -3.36 1.09
C ASN A 381 -12.82 -4.14 -0.12
N TYR A 382 -13.13 -3.44 -1.21
CA TYR A 382 -13.51 -4.09 -2.48
C TYR A 382 -12.40 -5.01 -3.01
N CYS A 383 -11.15 -4.53 -2.97
CA CYS A 383 -9.99 -5.33 -3.34
C CYS A 383 -9.85 -6.58 -2.44
N ASN A 384 -9.97 -6.41 -1.12
CA ASN A 384 -9.93 -7.54 -0.17
C ASN A 384 -11.01 -8.59 -0.47
N GLU A 385 -12.26 -8.18 -0.68
CA GLU A 385 -13.34 -9.13 -0.97
C GLU A 385 -13.11 -9.83 -2.32
N LYS A 386 -12.57 -9.14 -3.34
CA LYS A 386 -12.18 -9.76 -4.62
C LYS A 386 -11.07 -10.78 -4.48
N LEU A 387 -10.10 -10.56 -3.59
CA LEU A 387 -9.06 -11.54 -3.32
C LEU A 387 -9.58 -12.76 -2.56
N VAL A 388 -10.52 -12.56 -1.61
CA VAL A 388 -11.22 -13.68 -0.97
C VAL A 388 -12.01 -14.47 -2.01
N GLN A 389 -12.68 -13.79 -2.95
CA GLN A 389 -13.34 -14.45 -4.09
C GLN A 389 -12.37 -15.32 -4.88
N GLN A 390 -11.25 -14.74 -5.32
CA GLN A 390 -10.23 -15.46 -6.07
C GLN A 390 -9.64 -16.66 -5.31
N PHE A 391 -9.44 -16.52 -4.00
CA PHE A 391 -8.93 -17.60 -3.15
C PHE A 391 -9.86 -18.81 -3.15
N HIS A 392 -11.15 -18.59 -2.98
CA HIS A 392 -12.13 -19.67 -3.00
C HIS A 392 -12.26 -20.30 -4.38
N ASP A 393 -12.29 -19.51 -5.45
CA ASP A 393 -12.37 -20.03 -6.82
C ASP A 393 -11.16 -20.95 -7.13
N VAL A 394 -9.97 -20.56 -6.69
CA VAL A 394 -8.76 -21.39 -6.81
C VAL A 394 -8.84 -22.65 -5.96
N LEU A 395 -9.30 -22.54 -4.70
CA LEU A 395 -9.41 -23.67 -3.78
C LEU A 395 -10.39 -24.72 -4.31
N VAL A 396 -11.59 -24.29 -4.73
CA VAL A 396 -12.62 -25.17 -5.31
C VAL A 396 -12.12 -25.83 -6.58
N ARG A 397 -11.51 -25.06 -7.50
CA ARG A 397 -10.96 -25.62 -8.74
C ARG A 397 -9.87 -26.67 -8.46
N THR A 398 -8.96 -26.37 -7.54
CA THR A 398 -7.86 -27.29 -7.18
C THR A 398 -8.42 -28.58 -6.59
N GLU A 399 -9.43 -28.49 -5.73
CA GLU A 399 -10.10 -29.66 -5.14
C GLU A 399 -10.75 -30.53 -6.21
N ILE A 400 -11.44 -29.91 -7.18
CA ILE A 400 -12.05 -30.63 -8.32
C ILE A 400 -10.99 -31.32 -9.17
N GLU A 401 -9.87 -30.65 -9.46
CA GLU A 401 -8.76 -31.22 -10.23
C GLU A 401 -8.15 -32.45 -9.53
N VAL A 402 -7.98 -32.40 -8.20
CA VAL A 402 -7.49 -33.54 -7.40
C VAL A 402 -8.50 -34.69 -7.41
N CYS A 403 -9.78 -34.39 -7.15
CA CYS A 403 -10.84 -35.41 -7.19
C CYS A 403 -10.88 -36.12 -8.55
N GLN A 404 -10.78 -35.37 -9.65
CA GLN A 404 -10.76 -35.94 -11.01
C GLN A 404 -9.52 -36.78 -11.27
N ALA A 405 -8.34 -36.34 -10.83
CA ALA A 405 -7.11 -37.10 -10.95
C ALA A 405 -7.15 -38.43 -10.17
N GLU A 406 -7.86 -38.46 -9.04
CA GLU A 406 -8.06 -39.66 -8.21
C GLU A 406 -9.29 -40.50 -8.60
N GLY A 407 -10.07 -40.08 -9.61
CA GLY A 407 -11.26 -40.80 -10.07
C GLY A 407 -12.48 -40.67 -9.16
N VAL A 408 -12.52 -39.66 -8.29
CA VAL A 408 -13.64 -39.34 -7.40
C VAL A 408 -14.70 -38.51 -8.16
N PRO A 409 -16.01 -38.84 -8.07
CA PRO A 409 -17.07 -38.10 -8.77
C PRO A 409 -17.14 -36.62 -8.37
N SER A 410 -17.15 -35.74 -9.37
CA SER A 410 -17.07 -34.27 -9.19
C SER A 410 -18.25 -33.63 -8.43
N GLY A 411 -19.35 -34.36 -8.26
CA GLY A 411 -20.56 -33.88 -7.56
C GLY A 411 -20.59 -34.10 -6.05
N ALA A 412 -19.54 -34.67 -5.46
CA ALA A 412 -19.48 -34.96 -4.02
C ALA A 412 -19.24 -33.72 -3.14
N VAL A 413 -18.71 -32.63 -3.72
CA VAL A 413 -18.34 -31.42 -2.98
C VAL A 413 -19.41 -30.35 -3.16
N GLY A 414 -20.40 -30.30 -2.25
CA GLY A 414 -21.52 -29.33 -2.29
C GLY A 414 -21.15 -27.86 -2.04
N MET A 415 -19.87 -27.54 -1.85
CA MET A 415 -19.40 -26.21 -1.42
C MET A 415 -19.54 -25.11 -2.49
N GLU A 416 -19.52 -25.48 -3.77
CA GLU A 416 -19.53 -24.51 -4.89
C GLU A 416 -20.82 -23.66 -4.90
N LYS A 417 -21.98 -24.28 -4.68
CA LYS A 417 -23.29 -23.60 -4.75
C LYS A 417 -23.56 -22.67 -3.56
N GLU A 418 -23.13 -23.05 -2.36
CA GLU A 418 -23.33 -22.22 -1.17
C GLU A 418 -22.41 -21.00 -1.18
N TYR A 419 -21.17 -21.18 -1.64
CA TYR A 419 -20.21 -20.10 -1.76
C TYR A 419 -20.59 -19.07 -2.84
N GLU A 420 -20.94 -19.54 -4.04
CA GLU A 420 -21.39 -18.65 -5.13
C GLU A 420 -22.59 -17.78 -4.72
N LYS A 421 -23.53 -18.37 -3.97
CA LYS A 421 -24.71 -17.68 -3.47
C LYS A 421 -24.34 -16.60 -2.45
N ALA A 422 -23.46 -16.90 -1.50
CA ALA A 422 -22.99 -15.94 -0.51
C ALA A 422 -22.20 -14.79 -1.14
N GLN A 423 -21.35 -15.08 -2.14
CA GLN A 423 -20.55 -14.07 -2.85
C GLN A 423 -21.39 -13.11 -3.69
N LYS A 424 -22.36 -13.63 -4.44
CA LYS A 424 -23.31 -12.79 -5.21
C LYS A 424 -24.06 -11.82 -4.31
N GLN A 425 -24.38 -12.21 -3.07
CA GLN A 425 -25.07 -11.34 -2.12
C GLN A 425 -24.18 -10.26 -1.51
N LYS A 426 -22.90 -10.55 -1.22
CA LYS A 426 -21.99 -9.59 -0.57
C LYS A 426 -21.57 -8.41 -1.46
N MET A 427 -21.43 -8.63 -2.76
CA MET A 427 -20.78 -7.68 -3.68
C MET A 427 -21.69 -7.15 -4.79
N PHE A 428 -23.00 -7.40 -4.71
CA PHE A 428 -23.96 -7.06 -5.77
C PHE A 428 -23.89 -5.59 -6.21
N ILE A 429 -23.73 -4.65 -5.27
CA ILE A 429 -23.68 -3.20 -5.55
C ILE A 429 -22.38 -2.79 -6.26
N LEU A 430 -21.32 -3.59 -6.15
CA LEU A 430 -19.97 -3.27 -6.64
C LEU A 430 -19.53 -4.13 -7.83
N ASN A 431 -20.37 -5.06 -8.28
CA ASN A 431 -20.11 -5.96 -9.41
C ASN A 431 -21.14 -5.74 -10.54
N GLY A 432 -20.76 -6.07 -11.77
CA GLY A 432 -21.63 -5.91 -12.95
C GLY A 432 -21.35 -4.62 -13.74
N ILE A 433 -22.16 -4.35 -14.77
CA ILE A 433 -21.99 -3.20 -15.68
C ILE A 433 -22.51 -1.91 -15.03
N ASP A 434 -23.67 -1.99 -14.37
CA ASP A 434 -24.24 -0.89 -13.60
C ASP A 434 -23.93 -1.13 -12.12
N ASN A 435 -22.85 -0.54 -11.62
CA ASN A 435 -22.40 -0.70 -10.24
C ASN A 435 -22.04 0.67 -9.64
N ALA A 436 -21.76 0.72 -8.34
CA ALA A 436 -21.45 1.98 -7.68
C ALA A 436 -20.23 2.71 -8.28
N PHE A 437 -19.22 1.98 -8.80
CA PHE A 437 -18.06 2.62 -9.43
C PHE A 437 -18.39 3.27 -10.77
N THR A 438 -19.26 2.66 -11.58
CA THR A 438 -19.70 3.28 -12.84
C THR A 438 -20.55 4.52 -12.58
N LEU A 439 -21.43 4.48 -11.58
CA LEU A 439 -22.18 5.66 -11.12
C LEU A 439 -21.27 6.79 -10.61
N ILE A 440 -20.24 6.46 -9.82
CA ILE A 440 -19.24 7.45 -9.36
C ILE A 440 -18.52 8.06 -10.56
N GLN A 441 -18.11 7.25 -11.54
CA GLN A 441 -17.43 7.74 -12.73
C GLN A 441 -18.33 8.66 -13.57
N ASP A 442 -19.61 8.35 -13.68
CA ASP A 442 -20.55 9.15 -14.46
C ASP A 442 -20.89 10.47 -13.75
N GLU A 443 -21.19 10.44 -12.45
CA GLU A 443 -21.45 11.64 -11.64
C GLU A 443 -20.24 12.57 -11.58
N THR A 444 -19.01 12.04 -11.57
CA THR A 444 -17.80 12.88 -11.58
C THR A 444 -17.52 13.54 -12.94
N ARG A 445 -18.15 13.05 -14.02
CA ARG A 445 -18.02 13.61 -15.38
C ARG A 445 -19.20 14.49 -15.80
N LEU A 446 -20.37 14.27 -15.23
CA LEU A 446 -21.64 14.84 -15.69
C LEU A 446 -22.20 15.87 -14.68
N GLY A 447 -22.43 17.09 -15.15
CA GLY A 447 -23.29 18.09 -14.48
C GLY A 447 -22.90 18.47 -13.03
N PRO A 448 -23.76 19.23 -12.32
CA PRO A 448 -23.55 19.56 -10.92
C PRO A 448 -23.96 18.37 -10.03
N ALA A 449 -23.20 17.28 -10.11
CA ALA A 449 -23.36 16.15 -9.20
C ALA A 449 -22.94 16.53 -7.78
N THR A 450 -23.61 15.93 -6.80
CA THR A 450 -23.29 16.06 -5.37
C THR A 450 -23.28 14.68 -4.73
N ASP A 451 -22.65 14.55 -3.55
CA ASP A 451 -22.69 13.29 -2.81
C ASP A 451 -24.12 12.80 -2.56
N LYS A 452 -25.07 13.73 -2.38
CA LYS A 452 -26.50 13.41 -2.23
C LYS A 452 -27.11 12.78 -3.48
N THR A 453 -26.80 13.32 -4.68
CA THR A 453 -27.32 12.77 -5.94
C THR A 453 -26.71 11.40 -6.24
N LEU A 454 -25.42 11.23 -5.95
CA LEU A 454 -24.73 9.95 -6.06
C LEU A 454 -25.36 8.89 -5.15
N ILE A 455 -25.57 9.21 -3.87
CA ILE A 455 -26.18 8.28 -2.91
C ILE A 455 -27.59 7.87 -3.35
N ALA A 456 -28.41 8.82 -3.81
CA ALA A 456 -29.75 8.52 -4.30
C ALA A 456 -29.73 7.52 -5.47
N LYS A 457 -28.80 7.67 -6.42
CA LYS A 457 -28.61 6.73 -7.54
C LYS A 457 -28.15 5.35 -7.08
N ILE A 458 -27.23 5.27 -6.12
CA ILE A 458 -26.75 4.00 -5.56
C ILE A 458 -27.87 3.27 -4.80
N LEU A 459 -28.69 3.99 -4.03
CA LEU A 459 -29.83 3.41 -3.32
C LEU A 459 -30.87 2.84 -4.31
N LYS A 460 -31.14 3.57 -5.39
CA LYS A 460 -32.01 3.09 -6.46
C LYS A 460 -31.50 1.79 -7.10
N LEU A 461 -30.19 1.68 -7.31
CA LEU A 461 -29.55 0.48 -7.82
C LEU A 461 -29.71 -0.74 -6.87
N ARG A 462 -29.76 -0.49 -5.56
CA ARG A 462 -29.91 -1.54 -4.54
C ARG A 462 -31.36 -1.99 -4.34
N LEU A 463 -32.30 -1.04 -4.35
CA LEU A 463 -33.70 -1.27 -3.98
C LEU A 463 -34.60 -1.59 -5.18
N GLY A 464 -34.16 -1.32 -6.41
CA GLY A 464 -35.03 -1.36 -7.59
C GLY A 464 -35.79 -0.05 -7.79
N ASP A 465 -36.70 -0.01 -8.77
CA ASP A 465 -37.51 1.17 -9.11
C ASP A 465 -38.71 1.42 -8.17
N ASP A 466 -38.85 0.65 -7.07
CA ASP A 466 -40.02 0.68 -6.17
C ASP A 466 -39.85 1.58 -4.94
#